data_AF-A0A7V2RI14-F1
#
_entry.id   AF-A0A7V2RI14-F1
#
_cell.length_a   1.000
_cell.length_b   1.000
_cell.length_c   1.000
_cell.angle_alpha   90.00
_cell.angle_beta   90.00
_cell.angle_gamma   90.00
#
_symmetry.space_group_name_H-M   'P 1'
#
loop_
_entity.id
_entity.type
_entity.pdbx_description
1 polymer ?
#
loop_
_entity_poly.entity_id
_entity_poly.type
_entity_poly.pdbx_seq_one_letter_code
_entity_poly.pdbx_strand_id
1 'polypeptide(L)' 'MSTAIEYQKVMSEIVYVNLPGPTEPVPGMNGTDLLHGFLTEFHRAQSPEVKAFVDSACLKWNVHYRTSKDS' A
#
# COMPACT_ATOMS: atom_id res chain seq x y z
N MET A 1 36.68 16.79 3.70
CA MET A 1 35.68 17.78 4.11
C MET A 1 34.34 17.30 3.62
N SER A 2 33.53 16.69 4.50
CA SER A 2 32.22 16.17 4.16
C SER A 2 31.26 17.34 3.94
N THR A 3 30.60 17.38 2.79
CA THR A 3 29.55 18.36 2.49
C THR A 3 28.43 18.26 3.53
N ALA A 4 27.98 19.39 4.08
CA ALA A 4 27.03 19.44 5.20
C ALA A 4 25.64 18.87 4.89
N ILE A 5 25.28 18.76 3.61
CA ILE A 5 24.04 18.13 3.14
C ILE A 5 24.37 17.42 1.82
N GLU A 6 24.14 16.11 1.78
CA GLU A 6 24.23 15.29 0.58
C GLU A 6 22.80 14.93 0.16
N TYR A 7 22.30 15.54 -0.92
CA TYR A 7 20.98 15.24 -1.47
C TYR A 7 21.14 14.19 -2.58
N GLN A 8 20.70 12.97 -2.30
CA GLN A 8 20.61 11.90 -3.29
C GLN A 8 19.13 11.64 -3.61
N LYS A 9 18.71 11.98 -4.84
CA LYS A 9 17.36 11.66 -5.33
C LYS A 9 17.30 10.17 -5.67
N VAL A 10 17.02 9.35 -4.67
CA VAL A 10 16.72 7.92 -4.88
C VAL A 10 15.38 7.85 -5.60
N MET A 11 15.33 7.19 -6.77
CA MET A 11 14.07 6.89 -7.45
C MET A 11 13.30 5.85 -6.62
N SER A 12 12.52 6.30 -5.65
CA SER A 12 11.58 5.45 -4.95
C SER A 12 10.34 5.31 -5.83
N GLU A 13 10.17 4.16 -6.49
CA GLU A 13 8.90 3.82 -7.14
C GLU A 13 7.77 3.96 -6.12
N ILE A 14 6.64 4.53 -6.54
CA ILE A 14 5.45 4.68 -5.70
C ILE A 14 4.48 3.57 -6.09
N VAL A 15 4.10 2.73 -5.13
CA VAL A 15 3.12 1.66 -5.35
C VAL A 15 1.77 2.11 -4.82
N TYR A 16 0.73 2.02 -5.65
CA TYR A 16 -0.63 2.35 -5.25
C TYR A 16 -1.48 1.09 -5.12
N VAL A 17 -2.12 0.92 -3.96
CA VAL A 17 -3.18 -0.06 -3.76
C VAL A 17 -4.52 0.66 -3.92
N ASN A 18 -5.23 0.40 -5.01
CA ASN A 18 -6.52 1.06 -5.27
C ASN A 18 -7.61 0.49 -4.36
N LEU A 19 -8.51 1.33 -3.89
CA LEU A 19 -9.65 0.95 -3.05
C LEU A 19 -10.97 1.37 -3.71
N PRO A 20 -12.04 0.55 -3.60
CA PRO A 20 -12.09 -0.73 -2.90
C PRO A 20 -11.46 -1.87 -3.72
N GLY A 21 -10.82 -2.83 -3.04
CA GLY A 21 -10.42 -4.10 -3.62
C GLY A 21 -11.44 -5.21 -3.38
N PRO A 22 -11.22 -6.40 -3.96
CA PRO A 22 -12.05 -7.58 -3.73
C PRO A 22 -12.24 -7.89 -2.24
N THR A 23 -13.43 -8.39 -1.88
CA THR A 23 -13.76 -8.75 -0.49
C THR A 23 -13.51 -10.23 -0.20
N GLU A 24 -13.69 -11.08 -1.20
CA GLU A 24 -13.54 -12.53 -1.08
C GLU A 24 -12.92 -13.11 -2.36
N PRO A 25 -12.14 -14.20 -2.26
CA PRO A 25 -11.62 -14.90 -3.42
C PRO A 25 -12.76 -15.61 -4.17
N VAL A 26 -12.93 -15.32 -5.47
CA VAL A 26 -13.94 -15.99 -6.32
C VAL A 26 -13.29 -16.83 -7.43
N PRO A 27 -13.96 -17.90 -7.91
CA PRO A 27 -13.48 -18.67 -9.04
C PRO A 27 -13.22 -17.78 -10.27
N GLY A 28 -12.05 -17.93 -10.88
CA GLY A 28 -11.65 -17.15 -12.06
C GLY A 28 -10.82 -15.90 -11.77
N MET A 29 -10.56 -15.55 -10.50
CA MET A 29 -9.59 -14.51 -10.14
C MET A 29 -8.17 -14.92 -10.52
N ASN A 30 -7.41 -13.98 -11.07
CA ASN A 30 -5.98 -14.17 -11.31
C ASN A 30 -5.17 -13.89 -10.01
N GLY A 31 -3.88 -14.21 -10.02
CA GLY A 31 -3.02 -14.02 -8.85
C GLY A 31 -2.91 -12.56 -8.39
N THR A 32 -3.02 -11.60 -9.30
CA THR A 32 -3.01 -10.17 -8.99
C THR A 32 -4.29 -9.74 -8.30
N ASP A 33 -5.45 -10.27 -8.71
CA ASP A 33 -6.74 -9.99 -8.07
C ASP A 33 -6.76 -10.52 -6.63
N LEU A 34 -6.21 -11.72 -6.41
CA LEU A 34 -6.05 -12.30 -5.07
C LEU A 34 -5.12 -11.45 -4.20
N LEU A 35 -3.98 -11.02 -4.75
CA LEU A 35 -3.04 -10.14 -4.05
C LEU A 35 -3.69 -8.79 -3.72
N HIS A 36 -4.50 -8.24 -4.61
CA HIS A 36 -5.21 -6.99 -4.39
C HIS A 36 -6.22 -7.11 -3.24
N GLY A 37 -7.02 -8.18 -3.21
CA GLY A 37 -7.91 -8.47 -2.09
C GLY A 37 -7.15 -8.64 -0.77
N PHE A 38 -6.08 -9.43 -0.77
CA PHE A 38 -5.22 -9.64 0.39
C PHE A 38 -4.64 -8.32 0.94
N LEU A 39 -4.11 -7.46 0.08
CA LEU A 39 -3.58 -6.15 0.50
C LEU A 39 -4.68 -5.22 1.01
N THR A 40 -5.88 -5.30 0.44
CA THR A 40 -7.03 -4.51 0.87
C THR A 40 -7.46 -4.86 2.30
N GLU A 41 -7.28 -6.11 2.75
CA GLU A 41 -7.68 -6.50 4.12
C GLU A 41 -6.86 -5.82 5.22
N PHE A 42 -5.58 -5.54 4.98
CA PHE A 42 -4.79 -4.75 5.93
C PHE A 42 -5.34 -3.34 6.12
N HIS A 43 -5.92 -2.74 5.07
CA HIS A 43 -6.56 -1.44 5.17
C HIS A 43 -7.90 -1.49 5.92
N ARG A 44 -8.62 -2.61 5.84
CA ARG A 44 -9.92 -2.85 6.51
C ARG A 44 -9.78 -3.26 7.98
N ALA A 45 -8.57 -3.61 8.43
CA ALA A 45 -8.32 -4.01 9.79
C ALA A 45 -8.83 -2.97 10.81
N GLN A 46 -9.70 -3.40 11.73
CA GLN A 46 -10.27 -2.54 12.78
C GLN A 46 -9.35 -2.40 14.00
N SER A 47 -8.33 -3.26 14.13
CA SER A 47 -7.35 -3.18 15.22
C SER A 47 -6.43 -1.97 15.03
N PRO A 48 -6.38 -1.02 16.00
CA PRO A 48 -5.49 0.14 15.93
C PRO A 48 -4.01 -0.24 15.82
N GLU A 49 -3.60 -1.32 16.49
CA GLU A 49 -2.21 -1.82 16.48
C GLU A 49 -1.81 -2.31 15.09
N VAL A 50 -2.68 -3.08 14.45
CA VAL A 50 -2.47 -3.57 13.08
C VAL A 50 -2.40 -2.39 12.11
N LYS A 51 -3.31 -1.43 12.25
CA LYS A 51 -3.32 -0.22 11.41
C LYS A 51 -2.03 0.57 11.53
N ALA A 52 -1.55 0.81 12.74
CA ALA A 52 -0.30 1.53 12.98
C ALA A 52 0.92 0.81 12.36
N PHE A 53 0.97 -0.52 12.49
CA PHE A 53 2.02 -1.32 11.85
C PHE A 53 1.97 -1.22 10.32
N VAL A 54 0.79 -1.37 9.72
CA VAL A 54 0.59 -1.29 8.27
C VAL A 54 0.95 0.10 7.75
N ASP A 55 0.52 1.17 8.42
CA ASP A 55 0.82 2.55 8.02
C ASP A 55 2.34 2.83 8.07
N SER A 56 3.04 2.30 9.09
CA SER A 56 4.50 2.37 9.19
C SER A 56 5.20 1.61 8.04
N ALA A 57 4.70 0.42 7.69
CA ALA A 57 5.20 -0.34 6.56
C ALA A 57 4.97 0.40 5.23
N CYS A 58 3.79 0.97 5.03
CA CYS A 58 3.45 1.77 3.84
C CYS A 58 4.42 2.93 3.63
N LEU A 59 4.71 3.70 4.69
CA LEU A 59 5.68 4.80 4.64
C LEU A 59 7.09 4.30 4.30
N LYS A 60 7.52 3.21 4.92
CA LYS A 60 8.86 2.63 4.69
C LYS A 60 9.05 2.15 3.25
N TRP A 61 8.03 1.55 2.65
CA TRP A 61 8.08 0.95 1.32
C TRP A 61 7.50 1.84 0.21
N ASN A 62 7.11 3.08 0.54
CA ASN A 62 6.48 4.02 -0.39
C ASN A 62 5.21 3.44 -1.07
N VAL A 63 4.42 2.70 -0.29
CA VAL A 63 3.14 2.12 -0.70
C VAL A 63 2.01 3.00 -0.18
N HIS A 64 1.03 3.30 -1.02
CA HIS A 64 -0.09 4.19 -0.69
C HIS A 64 -1.42 3.55 -1.05
N TYR A 65 -2.33 3.47 -0.08
CA TYR A 65 -3.72 3.15 -0.37
C TYR A 65 -4.40 4.36 -1.00
N ARG A 66 -5.02 4.18 -2.17
CA ARG A 66 -5.71 5.25 -2.89
C ARG A 66 -7.18 4.89 -3.05
N THR A 67 -8.05 5.68 -2.46
CA THR A 67 -9.48 5.63 -2.80
C THR A 67 -9.67 6.23 -4.17
N SER A 68 -10.21 5.45 -5.09
CA SER A 68 -10.67 5.98 -6.37
C SER A 68 -11.85 6.90 -6.08
N LYS A 69 -11.64 8.22 -6.05
CA LYS A 69 -12.73 9.18 -6.14
C LYS A 69 -13.21 9.14 -7.59
N ASP A 70 -14.34 8.46 -7.84
CA ASP A 70 -15.08 8.61 -9.10
C ASP A 70 -15.27 10.11 -9.40
N SER A 71 -14.92 10.48 -10.63
CA SER A 71 -15.28 11.76 -11.27
C SER A 71 -16.53 11.56 -12.09
#